data_AF-A0A514EDR2-F1
#
_entry.id   AF-A0A514EDR2-F1
#
_cell.length_a   1.000
_cell.length_b   1.000
_cell.length_c   1.000
_cell.angle_alpha   90.00
_cell.angle_beta   90.00
_cell.angle_gamma   90.00
#
_symmetry.space_group_name_H-M   'P 1'
#
loop_
_entity.id
_entity.type
_entity.pdbx_description
1 polymer ?
#
loop_
_entity_poly.entity_id
_entity_poly.type
_entity_poly.pdbx_seq_one_letter_code
_entity_poly.pdbx_strand_id
1 'polypeptide(L)'
;MNTQPTPRATAEKSVSCDRCDAICCRLTVLLMPDDKVPEHLTEHTAQGLHVMARDEDGWCVAVDSKRMCCSIYEQRPAICRKFTMAGPYCRDIRRIHNDQLARGIPLTMY
;
A
#
# COMPACT_ATOMS: atom_id res chain seq x y z
N MET A 1 -20.81 38.93 -16.39
CA MET A 1 -19.72 38.04 -16.86
C MET A 1 -18.81 37.69 -15.70
N ASN A 2 -19.05 36.59 -14.97
CA ASN A 2 -18.07 36.07 -14.02
C ASN A 2 -17.82 34.60 -14.35
N THR A 3 -16.81 34.38 -15.19
CA THR A 3 -16.32 33.05 -15.56
C THR A 3 -15.47 32.53 -14.40
N GLN A 4 -16.02 31.59 -13.62
CA GLN A 4 -15.25 30.85 -12.62
C GLN A 4 -14.21 29.96 -13.34
N PRO A 5 -12.99 29.83 -12.81
CA PRO A 5 -12.00 28.91 -13.38
C PRO A 5 -12.42 27.48 -13.08
N THR A 6 -12.62 26.70 -14.14
CA THR A 6 -12.88 25.26 -14.10
C THR A 6 -11.80 24.57 -13.27
N PRO A 7 -12.14 23.75 -12.25
CA PRO A 7 -11.13 22.96 -11.58
C PRO A 7 -10.52 22.02 -12.61
N ARG A 8 -9.21 22.20 -12.84
CA ARG A 8 -8.39 21.39 -13.72
C ARG A 8 -8.50 19.95 -13.25
N ALA A 9 -9.38 19.19 -13.92
CA ALA A 9 -9.48 17.76 -13.78
C ALA A 9 -8.15 17.15 -14.20
N THR A 10 -7.22 17.05 -13.26
CA THR A 10 -6.10 16.12 -13.33
C THR A 10 -6.71 14.76 -13.57
N ALA A 11 -6.52 14.24 -14.79
CA ALA A 11 -7.00 12.96 -15.24
C ALA A 11 -7.04 11.96 -14.09
N GLU A 12 -8.26 11.58 -13.68
CA GLU A 12 -8.46 10.53 -12.70
C GLU A 12 -7.92 9.24 -13.31
N LYS A 13 -6.61 8.98 -13.12
CA LYS A 13 -6.05 7.67 -13.38
C LYS A 13 -6.87 6.71 -12.55
N SER A 14 -7.61 5.83 -13.22
CA SER A 14 -8.38 4.78 -12.58
C SER A 14 -7.49 4.06 -11.57
N VAL A 15 -7.85 4.15 -10.29
CA VAL A 15 -7.06 3.58 -9.20
C VAL A 15 -7.03 2.07 -9.40
N SER A 16 -5.84 1.53 -9.68
CA SER A 16 -5.67 0.10 -9.92
C SER A 16 -4.34 -0.39 -9.35
N CYS A 17 -4.36 -1.61 -8.79
CA CYS A 17 -3.21 -2.22 -8.12
C CYS A 17 -2.13 -2.69 -9.11
N ASP A 18 -2.46 -2.89 -10.38
CA ASP A 18 -1.53 -3.25 -11.47
C ASP A 18 -0.49 -2.17 -11.80
N ARG A 19 -0.79 -0.90 -11.46
CA ARG A 19 0.06 0.28 -11.68
C ARG A 19 0.36 1.00 -10.37
N CYS A 20 0.37 0.24 -9.27
CA CYS A 20 0.64 0.74 -7.93
C CYS A 20 2.04 0.28 -7.53
N ASP A 21 2.77 1.10 -6.78
CA ASP A 21 4.02 0.68 -6.13
C ASP A 21 3.72 -0.16 -4.88
N ALA A 22 2.81 -1.14 -4.98
CA ALA A 22 2.29 -2.00 -3.89
C ALA A 22 2.17 -1.31 -2.50
N ILE A 23 1.75 -0.04 -2.44
CA ILE A 23 1.97 0.86 -1.29
C ILE A 23 1.44 0.27 0.04
N CYS A 24 0.28 -0.41 0.00
CA CYS A 24 -0.28 -1.05 1.19
C CYS A 24 0.55 -2.23 1.71
N CYS A 25 1.32 -2.91 0.86
CA CYS A 25 2.25 -3.98 1.24
C CYS A 25 3.48 -3.48 2.00
N ARG A 26 3.71 -2.15 2.09
CA ARG A 26 4.74 -1.57 2.96
C ARG A 26 4.26 -1.28 4.39
N LEU A 27 2.98 -1.44 4.68
CA LEU A 27 2.42 -1.16 6.00
C LEU A 27 2.65 -2.33 6.95
N THR A 28 2.73 -2.05 8.26
CA THR A 28 2.87 -3.12 9.27
C THR A 28 1.48 -3.65 9.51
N VAL A 29 1.28 -4.95 9.28
CA VAL A 29 -0.03 -5.57 9.37
C VAL A 29 -0.03 -6.54 10.52
N LEU A 30 -0.79 -6.23 11.57
CA LEU A 30 -1.10 -7.16 12.64
C LEU A 30 -2.10 -8.22 12.13
N LEU A 31 -1.86 -9.46 12.52
CA LEU A 31 -2.74 -10.58 12.21
C LEU A 31 -3.72 -10.79 13.36
N MET A 32 -5.00 -10.91 13.01
CA MET A 32 -6.05 -11.27 13.95
C MET A 32 -6.11 -12.81 14.08
N PRO A 33 -6.61 -13.36 15.20
CA PRO A 33 -6.69 -14.82 15.39
C PRO A 33 -7.46 -15.57 14.29
N ASP A 34 -8.41 -14.91 13.62
CA ASP A 34 -9.23 -15.50 12.55
C ASP A 34 -8.57 -15.39 11.15
N ASP A 35 -7.43 -14.70 11.02
CA ASP A 35 -6.75 -14.54 9.74
C ASP A 35 -6.05 -15.82 9.31
N LYS A 36 -6.49 -16.39 8.18
CA LYS A 36 -5.96 -17.63 7.60
C LYS A 36 -4.77 -17.36 6.68
N VAL A 37 -3.66 -16.89 7.23
CA VAL A 37 -2.41 -16.65 6.49
C VAL A 37 -1.41 -17.79 6.77
N PRO A 38 -0.77 -18.38 5.73
CA PRO A 38 0.27 -19.38 5.93
C PRO A 38 1.43 -18.89 6.81
N GLU A 39 1.92 -19.73 7.72
CA GLU A 39 2.94 -19.35 8.71
C GLU A 39 4.22 -18.76 8.10
N HIS A 40 4.65 -19.27 6.94
CA HIS A 40 5.83 -18.78 6.22
C HIS A 40 5.70 -17.34 5.68
N LEU A 41 4.49 -16.76 5.70
CA LEU A 41 4.24 -15.36 5.34
C LEU A 41 4.09 -14.45 6.56
N THR A 42 4.31 -14.99 7.76
CA THR A 42 4.05 -14.33 9.03
C THR A 42 5.26 -14.42 9.95
N GLU A 43 5.35 -13.50 10.91
CA GLU A 43 6.38 -13.51 11.93
C GLU A 43 5.82 -13.00 13.27
N HIS A 44 6.55 -13.25 14.35
CA HIS A 44 6.30 -12.64 15.63
C HIS A 44 7.34 -11.57 15.92
N THR A 45 6.90 -10.37 16.29
CA THR A 45 7.83 -9.31 16.70
C THR A 45 8.49 -9.66 18.03
N ALA A 46 9.54 -8.93 18.41
CA ALA A 46 10.20 -9.09 19.72
C ALA A 46 9.25 -8.88 20.92
N GLN A 47 8.11 -8.21 20.71
CA GLN A 47 7.06 -7.99 21.70
C GLN A 47 5.97 -9.08 21.68
N GLY A 48 6.14 -10.12 20.87
CA GLY A 48 5.20 -11.24 20.73
C GLY A 48 4.01 -10.97 19.81
N LEU A 49 3.99 -9.85 19.07
CA LEU A 49 2.89 -9.52 18.17
C LEU A 49 2.96 -10.34 16.89
N HIS A 50 1.86 -10.98 16.49
CA HIS A 50 1.77 -11.72 15.22
C HIS A 50 1.50 -10.74 14.07
N VAL A 51 2.39 -10.71 13.08
CA VAL A 51 2.36 -9.76 11.96
C VAL A 51 2.64 -10.46 10.63
N MET A 52 2.28 -9.82 9.53
CA MET A 52 2.80 -10.19 8.21
C MET A 52 4.32 -9.98 8.18
N ALA A 53 5.06 -11.00 7.72
CA ALA A 53 6.51 -10.93 7.59
C ALA A 53 6.92 -9.95 6.49
N ARG A 54 8.13 -9.40 6.64
CA ARG A 54 8.74 -8.47 5.67
C ARG A 54 10.06 -8.96 5.12
N ASP A 55 10.34 -8.59 3.88
CA ASP A 55 11.66 -8.74 3.27
C ASP A 55 12.63 -7.62 3.69
N GLU A 56 13.87 -7.72 3.21
CA GLU A 56 14.94 -6.78 3.50
C GLU A 56 14.67 -5.37 2.96
N ASP A 57 13.84 -5.26 1.92
CA ASP A 57 13.41 -4.00 1.28
C ASP A 57 12.18 -3.38 1.98
N GLY A 58 11.68 -4.03 3.04
CA GLY A 58 10.56 -3.56 3.85
C GLY A 58 9.18 -3.83 3.25
N TRP A 59 9.07 -4.69 2.24
CA TRP A 59 7.78 -5.14 1.71
C TRP A 59 7.28 -6.36 2.47
N CYS A 60 5.96 -6.49 2.56
CA CYS A 60 5.34 -7.74 2.94
C CYS A 60 5.76 -8.85 1.97
N VAL A 61 6.20 -9.99 2.50
CA VAL A 61 6.68 -11.15 1.73
C VAL A 61 5.66 -11.75 0.76
N ALA A 62 4.37 -11.40 0.91
CA ALA A 62 3.30 -11.82 0.01
C ALA A 62 3.15 -10.92 -1.24
N VAL A 63 3.98 -9.88 -1.41
CA VAL A 63 3.95 -9.04 -2.62
C VAL A 63 4.54 -9.79 -3.82
N ASP A 64 3.91 -9.67 -4.98
CA ASP A 64 4.53 -10.04 -6.25
C ASP A 64 5.39 -8.86 -6.73
N SER A 65 6.71 -8.98 -6.62
CA SER A 65 7.66 -7.91 -7.00
C SER A 65 7.68 -7.61 -8.50
N LYS A 66 7.20 -8.53 -9.36
CA LYS A 66 7.12 -8.29 -10.82
C LYS A 66 5.92 -7.43 -11.18
N ARG A 67 4.79 -7.64 -10.49
CA ARG A 67 3.52 -6.96 -10.77
C ARG A 67 3.21 -5.83 -9.80
N MET A 68 3.97 -5.71 -8.73
CA MET A 68 3.75 -4.77 -7.63
C MET A 68 2.33 -4.83 -7.06
N CYS A 69 1.80 -6.05 -6.94
CA CYS A 69 0.48 -6.32 -6.36
C CYS A 69 0.55 -7.47 -5.35
N CYS A 70 -0.40 -7.52 -4.42
CA CYS A 70 -0.47 -8.62 -3.45
C CYS A 70 -0.82 -9.94 -4.13
N SER A 71 0.04 -10.96 -4.00
CA SER A 71 -0.18 -12.29 -4.60
C SER A 71 -1.34 -13.05 -3.94
N ILE A 72 -1.64 -12.74 -2.68
CA ILE A 72 -2.69 -13.38 -1.87
C ILE A 72 -3.96 -12.52 -1.76
N TYR A 73 -4.30 -11.73 -2.80
CA TYR A 73 -5.37 -10.72 -2.73
C TYR A 73 -6.71 -11.23 -2.16
N GLU A 74 -7.11 -12.46 -2.51
CA GLU A 74 -8.33 -13.11 -2.05
C GLU A 74 -8.25 -13.63 -0.61
N GLN A 75 -7.05 -13.97 -0.13
CA GLN A 75 -6.77 -14.51 1.20
C GLN A 75 -6.23 -13.45 2.17
N ARG A 76 -6.30 -12.17 1.80
CA ARG A 76 -5.77 -11.07 2.61
C ARG A 76 -6.32 -11.10 4.04
N PRO A 77 -5.46 -10.81 5.04
CA PRO A 77 -5.91 -10.66 6.41
C PRO A 77 -6.86 -9.46 6.57
N ALA A 78 -7.63 -9.43 7.65
CA ALA A 78 -8.70 -8.47 7.90
C ALA A 78 -8.23 -7.01 7.75
N ILE A 79 -7.04 -6.68 8.26
CA ILE A 79 -6.47 -5.34 8.11
C ILE A 79 -6.19 -5.01 6.63
N CYS A 80 -5.59 -5.94 5.87
CA CYS A 80 -5.32 -5.75 4.45
C CYS A 80 -6.60 -5.59 3.61
N ARG A 81 -7.72 -6.22 4.01
CA ARG A 81 -9.02 -6.06 3.34
C ARG A 81 -9.59 -4.64 3.46
N LYS A 82 -9.24 -3.89 4.49
CA LYS A 82 -9.63 -2.47 4.61
C LYS A 82 -9.07 -1.64 3.44
N PHE A 83 -7.92 -2.05 2.88
CA PHE A 83 -7.30 -1.45 1.70
C PHE A 83 -7.81 -2.09 0.40
N THR A 84 -9.13 -2.16 0.25
CA THR A 84 -9.75 -2.60 -1.02
C THR A 84 -9.40 -1.63 -2.15
N MET A 85 -9.19 -2.15 -3.36
CA MET A 85 -8.80 -1.36 -4.53
C MET A 85 -9.79 -0.20 -4.75
N ALA A 86 -9.26 1.01 -4.95
CA ALA A 86 -10.03 2.24 -5.10
C ALA A 86 -10.95 2.62 -3.91
N GLY A 87 -10.89 1.89 -2.80
CA GLY A 87 -11.57 2.22 -1.55
C GLY A 87 -10.92 3.41 -0.81
N PRO A 88 -11.55 3.91 0.28
CA PRO A 88 -11.11 5.10 0.99
C PRO A 88 -9.66 4.98 1.49
N TYR A 89 -9.33 3.91 2.22
CA TYR A 89 -7.97 3.67 2.71
C TYR A 89 -6.93 3.52 1.59
N CYS A 90 -7.31 2.94 0.45
CA CYS A 90 -6.43 2.82 -0.72
C CYS A 90 -6.11 4.20 -1.33
N ARG A 91 -7.13 5.08 -1.43
CA ARG A 91 -6.95 6.44 -1.94
C ARG A 91 -6.14 7.30 -0.97
N ASP A 92 -6.40 7.18 0.32
CA ASP A 92 -5.69 7.95 1.35
C ASP A 92 -4.20 7.62 1.40
N ILE A 93 -3.85 6.33 1.40
CA ILE A 93 -2.43 5.95 1.42
C ILE A 93 -1.70 6.34 0.13
N ARG A 94 -2.38 6.27 -1.03
CA ARG A 94 -1.84 6.78 -2.31
C ARG A 94 -1.60 8.28 -2.26
N ARG A 95 -2.52 9.06 -1.68
CA ARG A 95 -2.36 10.50 -1.50
C ARG A 95 -1.14 10.82 -0.63
N ILE A 96 -1.01 10.13 0.52
CA ILE A 96 0.14 10.29 1.43
C ILE A 96 1.45 9.94 0.72
N HIS A 97 1.48 8.82 0.00
CA HIS A 97 2.66 8.37 -0.74
C HIS A 97 3.07 9.36 -1.85
N ASN A 98 2.11 9.84 -2.64
CA ASN A 98 2.37 10.82 -3.69
C ASN A 98 2.87 12.15 -3.13
N ASP A 99 2.32 12.58 -1.98
CA ASP A 99 2.79 13.78 -1.28
C ASP A 99 4.23 13.62 -0.80
N GLN A 100 4.59 12.46 -0.25
CA GLN A 100 5.97 12.16 0.14
C GLN A 100 6.93 12.20 -1.06
N LEU A 101 6.54 11.64 -2.20
CA LEU A 101 7.33 11.71 -3.44
C LEU A 101 7.48 13.15 -3.95
N ALA A 102 6.41 13.94 -3.89
CA ALA A 102 6.43 15.34 -4.32
C ALA A 102 7.31 16.23 -3.43
N ARG A 103 7.44 15.87 -2.14
CA ARG A 103 8.34 16.52 -1.17
C ARG A 103 9.81 16.12 -1.30
N GLY A 104 10.20 15.42 -2.37
CA GLY A 104 11.51 14.81 -2.57
C GLY A 104 12.73 15.65 -2.12
N ILE A 105 13.78 14.94 -1.70
CA ILE A 105 15.09 15.49 -1.30
C ILE A 105 15.68 16.28 -2.48
N PRO A 106 16.21 17.51 -2.29
CA PRO A 106 16.93 18.20 -3.35
C PRO A 106 18.13 17.36 -3.77
N LEU A 107 18.10 16.82 -4.98
CA LEU A 107 19.25 16.16 -5.60
C LEU A 107 20.22 17.24 -6.08
N THR A 108 21.05 17.74 -5.15
CA THR A 108 22.22 18.54 -5.53
C THR A 108 23.27 17.58 -6.10
N MET A 109 23.34 17.51 -7.43
CA MET A 109 24.48 16.92 -8.12
C MET A 109 25.63 17.94 -8.02
N TYR A 110 26.69 17.60 -7.29
CA TYR A 110 27.97 18.33 -7.32
C TYR A 110 28.87 17.74 -8.39
#